data_AF-A0A4U0XQK3-F1
#
_entry.id   AF-A0A4U0XQK3-F1
#
_cell.length_a   1.000
_cell.length_b   1.000
_cell.length_c   1.000
_cell.angle_alpha   90.00
_cell.angle_beta   90.00
_cell.angle_gamma   90.00
#
_symmetry.space_group_name_H-M   'P 1'
#
loop_
_entity.id
_entity.type
_entity.pdbx_description
1 polymer ?
#
loop_
_entity_poly.entity_id
_entity_poly.type
_entity_poly.pdbx_seq_one_letter_code
_entity_poly.pdbx_strand_id
1 'polypeptide(L)'
;MASPPSTTPPALTTTVPPNHRLVLTNEKVTGPVAAELLRRSGILQPQQQQPNTEKSLSILDNATGGGILLAELFRLLDAELSDPRRRFERIVAGDVDESMLDAVRVKKDNANANANANTNANTNANTNWVYDVEVSECAFTPEVEAAEFAEAMGVLVGIVAKRVWSREVFAEYGPGIEGALRKFLEERWEGCRWAGKMRAIVSIGRKG
;
A
#
# COMPACT_ATOMS: atom_id res chain seq x y z
N MET A 1 23.08 -42.92 18.18
CA MET A 1 23.37 -41.57 17.67
C MET A 1 22.05 -40.85 17.55
N ALA A 2 21.78 -39.86 18.39
CA ALA A 2 20.53 -39.09 18.36
C ALA A 2 20.70 -37.88 17.45
N SER A 3 19.78 -37.68 16.51
CA SER A 3 19.77 -36.54 15.60
C SER A 3 19.52 -35.24 16.37
N PRO A 4 20.20 -34.13 16.03
CA PRO A 4 19.97 -32.86 16.69
C PRO A 4 18.57 -32.30 16.32
N PRO A 5 17.90 -31.59 17.24
CA PRO A 5 16.58 -31.03 16.97
C PRO A 5 16.70 -29.89 15.94
N SER A 6 15.86 -29.99 14.91
CA SER A 6 15.64 -28.94 13.92
C SER A 6 15.15 -27.67 14.61
N THR A 7 15.93 -26.60 14.53
CA THR A 7 15.57 -25.26 15.02
C THR A 7 15.16 -24.39 13.84
N THR A 8 14.07 -24.77 13.16
CA THR A 8 13.41 -23.83 12.26
C THR A 8 12.69 -22.80 13.12
N PRO A 9 13.10 -21.52 13.13
CA PRO A 9 12.36 -20.50 13.87
C PRO A 9 10.94 -20.39 13.29
N PRO A 10 9.90 -20.29 14.14
CA PRO A 10 8.54 -20.13 13.65
C PRO A 10 8.44 -18.85 12.82
N ALA A 11 7.77 -18.95 11.67
CA ALA A 11 7.37 -17.77 10.91
C ALA A 11 6.60 -16.84 11.86
N LEU A 12 7.07 -15.61 12.00
CA LEU A 12 6.38 -14.56 12.74
C LEU A 12 5.19 -14.10 11.91
N THR A 13 4.14 -14.93 11.87
CA THR A 13 2.84 -14.53 11.37
C THR A 13 2.20 -13.71 12.48
N THR A 14 2.19 -12.39 12.34
CA THR A 14 1.48 -11.49 13.25
C THR A 14 -0.01 -11.70 13.04
N THR A 15 -0.65 -12.48 13.92
CA THR A 15 -2.08 -12.88 13.86
C THR A 15 -3.03 -11.80 14.38
N VAL A 16 -2.61 -10.54 14.45
CA VAL A 16 -3.52 -9.45 14.82
C VAL A 16 -4.15 -8.98 13.52
N PRO A 17 -5.49 -9.10 13.34
CA PRO A 17 -6.15 -8.47 12.22
C PRO A 17 -5.69 -7.01 12.19
N PRO A 18 -5.26 -6.47 11.06
CA PRO A 18 -4.86 -5.10 10.96
C PRO A 18 -6.02 -4.26 11.48
N ASN A 19 -5.77 -3.59 12.61
CA ASN A 19 -6.70 -2.63 13.15
C ASN A 19 -7.03 -1.68 11.99
N HIS A 20 -8.29 -1.59 11.57
CA HIS A 20 -8.71 -0.79 10.41
C HIS A 20 -8.08 0.62 10.43
N ARG A 21 -7.90 1.18 11.63
CA ARG A 21 -7.18 2.43 11.88
C ARG A 21 -5.72 2.42 11.39
N LEU A 22 -4.96 1.37 11.66
CA LEU A 22 -3.58 1.22 11.18
C LEU A 22 -3.50 1.16 9.65
N VAL A 23 -4.46 0.48 9.02
CA VAL A 23 -4.55 0.45 7.55
C VAL A 23 -4.70 1.87 7.02
N LEU A 24 -5.69 2.62 7.53
CA LEU A 24 -5.91 4.00 7.11
C LEU A 24 -4.71 4.91 7.35
N THR A 25 -4.02 4.75 8.49
CA THR A 25 -2.79 5.52 8.77
C THR A 25 -1.70 5.20 7.76
N ASN A 26 -1.47 3.92 7.46
CA ASN A 26 -0.48 3.51 6.46
C ASN A 26 -0.83 4.07 5.08
N GLU A 27 -2.12 4.14 4.75
CA GLU A 27 -2.58 4.72 3.48
C GLU A 27 -2.39 6.23 3.38
N LYS A 28 -2.47 6.98 4.49
CA LYS A 28 -2.07 8.40 4.50
C LYS A 28 -0.60 8.57 4.12
N VAL A 29 0.25 7.60 4.49
CA VAL A 29 1.68 7.60 4.16
C VAL A 29 1.91 7.17 2.71
N THR A 30 1.22 6.14 2.22
CA THR A 30 1.48 5.58 0.88
C THR A 30 0.67 6.24 -0.24
N GLY A 31 -0.42 6.94 0.08
CA GLY A 31 -1.28 7.64 -0.88
C GLY A 31 -0.54 8.58 -1.84
N PRO A 32 0.35 9.47 -1.37
CA PRO A 32 1.13 10.33 -2.26
C PRO A 32 1.96 9.55 -3.31
N VAL A 33 2.53 8.41 -2.92
CA VAL A 33 3.31 7.55 -3.83
C VAL A 33 2.39 6.82 -4.81
N ALA A 34 1.23 6.35 -4.36
CA ALA A 34 0.23 5.72 -5.22
C ALA A 34 -0.27 6.68 -6.30
N ALA A 35 -0.58 7.93 -5.94
CA ALA A 35 -0.96 8.98 -6.89
C ALA A 35 0.15 9.25 -7.91
N GLU A 36 1.41 9.34 -7.46
CA GLU A 36 2.56 9.54 -8.35
C GLU A 36 2.78 8.35 -9.30
N LEU A 37 2.62 7.11 -8.81
CA LEU A 37 2.71 5.90 -9.62
C LEU A 37 1.67 5.93 -10.76
N LEU A 38 0.42 6.24 -10.46
CA LEU A 38 -0.66 6.35 -11.46
C LEU A 38 -0.35 7.43 -12.49
N ARG A 39 0.07 8.62 -12.03
CA ARG A 39 0.43 9.75 -12.91
C ARG A 39 1.52 9.36 -13.91
N ARG A 40 2.56 8.64 -13.46
CA ARG A 40 3.68 8.24 -14.31
C ARG A 40 3.41 7.02 -15.17
N SER A 41 2.53 6.12 -14.74
CA SER A 41 2.20 4.89 -15.48
C SER A 41 1.66 5.15 -16.89
N GLY A 42 1.14 6.36 -17.13
CA GLY A 42 0.47 6.71 -18.37
C GLY A 42 -0.90 6.06 -18.53
N ILE A 43 -1.41 5.36 -17.50
CA ILE A 43 -2.72 4.72 -17.53
C ILE A 43 -3.87 5.73 -17.65
N LEU A 44 -3.61 6.97 -17.21
CA LEU A 44 -4.51 8.11 -17.31
C LEU A 44 -4.21 9.00 -18.53
N GLN A 45 -3.27 8.62 -19.41
CA GLN A 45 -3.06 9.37 -20.64
C GLN A 45 -4.08 8.88 -21.67
N PRO A 46 -4.72 9.77 -22.47
CA PRO A 46 -5.50 9.33 -23.60
C PRO A 46 -4.62 8.47 -24.48
N GLN A 47 -4.92 7.17 -24.61
CA GLN A 47 -4.22 6.36 -25.59
C GLN A 47 -4.44 7.03 -26.94
N GLN A 48 -3.36 7.33 -27.66
CA GLN A 48 -3.45 7.69 -29.07
C GLN A 48 -4.17 6.52 -29.75
N GLN A 49 -5.48 6.69 -29.97
CA GLN A 49 -6.34 5.65 -30.48
C GLN A 49 -5.77 5.26 -31.84
N GLN A 50 -5.17 4.07 -31.92
CA GLN A 50 -5.05 3.44 -33.22
C GLN A 50 -6.49 3.27 -33.73
N PRO A 51 -6.84 3.78 -34.92
CA PRO A 51 -8.22 4.05 -35.32
C PRO A 51 -9.17 2.84 -35.42
N ASN A 52 -8.80 1.64 -34.96
CA ASN A 52 -9.62 0.43 -35.03
C ASN A 52 -9.49 -0.55 -33.84
N THR A 53 -8.89 -0.14 -32.71
CA THR A 53 -8.88 -1.01 -31.51
C THR A 53 -9.45 -0.28 -30.31
N GLU A 54 -10.69 -0.62 -29.93
CA GLU A 54 -11.19 -0.35 -28.58
C GLU A 54 -10.34 -1.16 -27.58
N LYS A 55 -9.18 -0.63 -27.19
CA LYS A 55 -8.35 -1.26 -26.16
C LYS A 55 -8.94 -0.94 -24.80
N SER A 56 -9.63 -1.93 -24.24
CA SER A 56 -10.01 -1.93 -22.84
C SER A 56 -8.80 -2.24 -21.97
N LEU A 57 -8.70 -1.60 -20.79
CA LEU A 57 -7.56 -1.77 -19.88
C LEU A 57 -7.87 -2.80 -18.79
N SER A 58 -6.94 -3.73 -18.55
CA SER A 58 -6.98 -4.63 -17.39
C SER A 58 -5.87 -4.27 -16.40
N ILE A 59 -6.21 -4.09 -15.12
CA ILE A 59 -5.29 -3.70 -14.05
C ILE A 59 -5.19 -4.82 -13.01
N LEU A 60 -3.98 -5.06 -12.53
CA LEU A 60 -3.70 -5.84 -11.33
C LEU A 60 -2.98 -4.95 -10.32
N ASP A 61 -3.58 -4.76 -9.15
CA ASP A 61 -2.94 -4.22 -7.97
C ASP A 61 -2.46 -5.38 -7.08
N ASN A 62 -1.16 -5.65 -7.13
CA ASN A 62 -0.52 -6.76 -6.43
C ASN A 62 0.10 -6.28 -5.11
N ALA A 63 -0.14 -7.02 -4.02
CA ALA A 63 0.11 -6.56 -2.65
C ALA A 63 -0.64 -5.24 -2.37
N THR A 64 -1.94 -5.26 -2.65
CA THR A 64 -2.81 -4.07 -2.64
C THR A 64 -2.93 -3.42 -1.25
N GLY A 65 -2.63 -4.15 -0.17
CA GLY A 65 -2.84 -3.70 1.19
C GLY A 65 -4.30 -3.29 1.40
N GLY A 66 -4.53 -2.12 2.01
CA GLY A 66 -5.88 -1.56 2.15
C GLY A 66 -6.53 -1.08 0.85
N GLY A 67 -5.85 -1.17 -0.31
CA GLY A 67 -6.37 -0.74 -1.60
C GLY A 67 -6.18 0.73 -1.94
N ILE A 68 -5.17 1.40 -1.38
CA ILE A 68 -4.92 2.83 -1.64
C ILE A 68 -4.65 3.15 -3.11
N LEU A 69 -3.97 2.26 -3.85
CA LEU A 69 -3.71 2.48 -5.27
C LEU A 69 -5.02 2.50 -6.07
N LEU A 70 -5.94 1.59 -5.76
CA LEU A 70 -7.26 1.56 -6.38
C LEU A 70 -8.10 2.76 -5.96
N ALA A 71 -8.06 3.15 -4.69
CA ALA A 71 -8.75 4.35 -4.22
C ALA A 71 -8.29 5.61 -4.97
N GLU A 72 -6.97 5.78 -5.16
CA GLU A 72 -6.42 6.88 -5.95
C GLU A 72 -6.75 6.78 -7.43
N LEU A 73 -6.75 5.57 -8.01
CA LEU A 73 -7.17 5.35 -9.39
C LEU A 73 -8.61 5.83 -9.59
N PHE A 74 -9.55 5.36 -8.76
CA PHE A 74 -10.95 5.75 -8.87
C PHE A 74 -11.15 7.25 -8.62
N ARG A 75 -10.47 7.84 -7.63
CA ARG A 75 -10.51 9.28 -7.39
C ARG A 75 -10.07 10.09 -8.61
N LEU A 76 -9.00 9.66 -9.28
CA LEU A 76 -8.50 10.33 -10.49
C LEU A 76 -9.42 10.11 -11.69
N LEU A 77 -10.03 8.92 -11.80
CA LEU A 77 -11.03 8.64 -12.84
C LEU A 77 -12.30 9.47 -12.64
N ASP A 78 -12.78 9.61 -11.40
CA ASP A 78 -13.95 10.43 -11.06
C ASP A 78 -13.74 11.90 -11.43
N ALA A 79 -12.52 12.41 -11.23
CA ALA A 79 -12.15 13.76 -11.67
C ALA A 79 -12.10 13.90 -13.21
N GLU A 80 -11.89 12.80 -13.93
CA GLU A 80 -11.74 12.76 -15.40
C GLU A 80 -12.94 12.14 -16.14
N LEU A 81 -14.07 11.88 -15.45
CA LEU A 81 -15.30 11.20 -15.91
C LEU A 81 -16.01 11.77 -17.15
N SER A 82 -15.42 12.77 -17.82
CA SER A 82 -15.94 13.32 -19.07
C SER A 82 -15.54 12.51 -20.31
N ASP A 83 -14.58 11.57 -20.22
CA ASP A 83 -14.10 10.81 -21.40
C ASP A 83 -14.65 9.37 -21.48
N PRO A 84 -15.77 9.13 -22.20
CA PRO A 84 -16.36 7.80 -22.37
C PRO A 84 -15.47 6.80 -23.13
N ARG A 85 -14.33 7.22 -23.66
CA ARG A 85 -13.36 6.37 -24.36
C ARG A 85 -12.44 5.58 -23.42
N ARG A 86 -12.49 5.86 -22.11
CA ARG A 86 -11.71 5.14 -21.11
C ARG A 86 -12.55 4.06 -20.47
N ARG A 87 -12.41 2.83 -20.96
CA ARG A 87 -13.06 1.66 -20.39
C ARG A 87 -12.01 0.75 -19.79
N PHE A 88 -12.18 0.45 -18.51
CA PHE A 88 -11.49 -0.65 -17.86
C PHE A 88 -12.30 -1.92 -18.10
N GLU A 89 -11.63 -2.95 -18.59
CA GLU A 89 -12.24 -4.28 -18.72
C GLU A 89 -12.31 -4.95 -17.36
N ARG A 90 -11.24 -4.78 -16.58
CA ARG A 90 -11.04 -5.55 -15.36
C ARG A 90 -10.07 -4.82 -14.43
N ILE A 91 -10.39 -4.82 -13.15
CA ILE A 91 -9.49 -4.40 -12.08
C ILE A 91 -9.44 -5.53 -11.06
N VAL A 92 -8.25 -6.01 -10.74
CA VAL A 92 -8.01 -7.09 -9.78
C VAL A 92 -7.14 -6.56 -8.65
N ALA A 93 -7.56 -6.80 -7.41
CA ALA A 93 -6.78 -6.52 -6.21
C ALA A 93 -6.36 -7.86 -5.58
N GLY A 94 -5.07 -8.01 -5.29
CA GLY A 94 -4.53 -9.21 -4.67
C GLY A 94 -3.66 -8.88 -3.47
N ASP A 95 -3.85 -9.60 -2.37
CA ASP A 95 -3.01 -9.56 -1.18
C ASP A 95 -2.84 -10.97 -0.63
N VAL A 96 -1.75 -11.20 0.10
CA VAL A 96 -1.51 -12.45 0.84
C VAL A 96 -2.24 -12.45 2.18
N ASP A 97 -2.55 -11.27 2.71
CA ASP A 97 -3.33 -11.09 3.94
C ASP A 97 -4.81 -10.91 3.61
N GLU A 98 -5.64 -11.88 3.98
CA GLU A 98 -7.09 -11.86 3.71
C GLU A 98 -7.78 -10.65 4.36
N SER A 99 -7.28 -10.18 5.49
CA SER A 99 -7.86 -9.02 6.18
C SER A 99 -7.66 -7.70 5.43
N MET A 100 -6.61 -7.62 4.60
CA MET A 100 -6.40 -6.51 3.66
C MET A 100 -7.44 -6.56 2.54
N LEU A 101 -7.73 -7.75 2.04
CA LEU A 101 -8.79 -7.96 1.04
C LEU A 101 -10.17 -7.61 1.59
N ASP A 102 -10.45 -7.87 2.87
CA ASP A 102 -11.68 -7.41 3.52
C ASP A 102 -11.81 -5.89 3.50
N ALA A 103 -10.74 -5.15 3.80
CA ALA A 103 -10.73 -3.68 3.72
C ALA A 103 -11.02 -3.19 2.28
N VAL A 104 -10.41 -3.85 1.28
CA VAL A 104 -10.67 -3.56 -0.15
C VAL A 104 -12.14 -3.83 -0.52
N ARG A 105 -12.72 -4.94 -0.04
CA ARG A 105 -14.14 -5.28 -0.28
C ARG A 105 -15.06 -4.22 0.32
N VAL A 106 -14.82 -3.79 1.55
CA VAL A 106 -15.60 -2.71 2.19
C VAL A 106 -15.53 -1.42 1.37
N LYS A 107 -14.34 -1.02 0.89
CA LYS A 107 -14.19 0.17 0.03
C LYS A 107 -14.93 0.02 -1.29
N LYS A 108 -14.83 -1.15 -1.92
CA LYS A 108 -15.56 -1.47 -3.16
C LYS A 108 -17.06 -1.39 -2.93
N ASP A 109 -17.57 -1.95 -1.84
CA ASP A 109 -19.00 -1.94 -1.54
C ASP A 109 -19.50 -0.52 -1.24
N ASN A 110 -18.71 0.29 -0.53
CA ASN A 110 -18.99 1.73 -0.32
C ASN A 110 -18.97 2.52 -1.64
N ALA A 111 -18.01 2.25 -2.53
CA ALA A 111 -17.94 2.87 -3.84
C ALA A 111 -19.12 2.46 -4.72
N ASN A 112 -19.50 1.18 -4.73
CA ASN A 112 -20.64 0.65 -5.49
C ASN A 112 -21.99 1.14 -4.94
N ALA A 113 -22.12 1.29 -3.61
CA ALA A 113 -23.29 1.93 -3.02
C ALA A 113 -23.47 3.38 -3.52
N ASN A 114 -22.36 4.02 -3.88
CA ASN A 114 -22.35 5.35 -4.50
C ASN A 114 -22.40 5.31 -6.04
N ALA A 115 -22.08 4.18 -6.67
CA ALA A 115 -21.95 4.00 -8.12
C ALA A 115 -22.58 2.67 -8.56
N ASN A 116 -23.88 2.64 -8.85
CA ASN A 116 -24.50 1.45 -9.43
C ASN A 116 -24.04 1.24 -10.88
N ALA A 117 -23.05 0.35 -11.14
CA ALA A 117 -23.06 -0.69 -12.19
C ALA A 117 -21.72 -1.46 -12.36
N ASN A 118 -21.78 -2.78 -12.12
CA ASN A 118 -21.04 -3.90 -12.72
C ASN A 118 -19.49 -3.96 -12.77
N THR A 119 -18.88 -5.00 -12.16
CA THR A 119 -18.46 -6.27 -12.81
C THR A 119 -17.60 -7.17 -11.87
N ASN A 120 -17.59 -8.49 -12.12
CA ASN A 120 -16.73 -9.52 -11.50
C ASN A 120 -16.06 -10.37 -12.60
N ALA A 121 -14.78 -10.79 -12.44
CA ALA A 121 -14.26 -12.12 -12.83
C ALA A 121 -12.74 -12.29 -12.58
N ASN A 122 -12.37 -13.53 -12.25
CA ASN A 122 -11.06 -14.07 -11.84
C ASN A 122 -10.19 -14.50 -13.04
N THR A 123 -8.84 -14.50 -12.94
CA THR A 123 -7.88 -15.46 -13.57
C THR A 123 -6.38 -15.13 -13.39
N ASN A 124 -5.54 -16.17 -13.58
CA ASN A 124 -4.09 -16.30 -13.40
C ASN A 124 -3.20 -15.52 -14.39
N ALA A 125 -2.05 -15.04 -13.91
CA ALA A 125 -1.04 -14.31 -14.70
C ALA A 125 0.03 -15.24 -15.30
N ASN A 126 0.45 -14.93 -16.53
CA ASN A 126 1.52 -15.62 -17.27
C ASN A 126 2.77 -14.73 -17.34
N THR A 127 3.92 -15.25 -16.93
CA THR A 127 5.19 -14.50 -16.80
C THR A 127 5.90 -14.35 -18.15
N ASN A 128 6.12 -13.10 -18.56
CA ASN A 128 7.04 -12.70 -19.63
C ASN A 128 7.81 -11.49 -19.11
N TRP A 129 9.02 -11.29 -19.65
CA TRP A 129 9.98 -10.28 -19.20
C TRP A 129 9.53 -8.84 -19.51
N VAL A 130 9.90 -7.92 -18.62
CA VAL A 130 9.63 -6.48 -18.71
C VAL A 130 10.81 -5.78 -19.39
N TYR A 131 10.54 -4.95 -20.39
CA TYR A 131 11.49 -4.06 -21.06
C TYR A 131 11.14 -2.59 -20.75
N ASP A 132 11.94 -1.61 -21.20
CA ASP A 132 11.69 -0.16 -21.02
C ASP A 132 11.40 0.27 -19.57
N VAL A 133 12.32 -0.05 -18.65
CA VAL A 133 12.18 0.31 -17.23
C VAL A 133 12.64 1.75 -17.00
N GLU A 134 11.72 2.62 -16.62
CA GLU A 134 11.99 3.94 -16.02
C GLU A 134 12.09 3.78 -14.49
N VAL A 135 13.13 4.34 -13.89
CA VAL A 135 13.27 4.41 -12.42
C VAL A 135 13.38 5.87 -12.01
N SER A 136 12.63 6.26 -10.98
CA SER A 136 12.57 7.63 -10.50
C SER A 136 12.41 7.68 -8.98
N GLU A 137 12.74 8.83 -8.39
CA GLU A 137 12.52 9.09 -6.97
C GLU A 137 11.32 10.04 -6.80
N CYS A 138 10.40 9.69 -5.91
CA CYS A 138 9.32 10.55 -5.44
C CYS A 138 9.60 10.95 -3.98
N ALA A 139 9.74 12.25 -3.73
CA ALA A 139 9.89 12.77 -2.38
C ALA A 139 8.61 13.44 -1.91
N PHE A 140 8.15 13.12 -0.70
CA PHE A 140 6.88 13.61 -0.15
C PHE A 140 6.97 13.78 1.36
N THR A 141 6.01 14.50 1.94
CA THR A 141 5.84 14.64 3.39
C THR A 141 4.39 14.30 3.69
N PRO A 142 4.09 13.14 4.29
CA PRO A 142 2.71 12.74 4.50
C PRO A 142 2.10 13.50 5.67
N GLU A 143 0.80 13.75 5.58
CA GLU A 143 0.05 14.44 6.62
C GLU A 143 -0.43 13.42 7.66
N VAL A 144 0.40 13.18 8.68
CA VAL A 144 0.12 12.18 9.73
C VAL A 144 0.36 12.80 11.11
N GLU A 145 -0.62 12.60 12.00
CA GLU A 145 -0.49 13.01 13.39
C GLU A 145 0.56 12.15 14.10
N ALA A 146 1.32 12.72 15.04
CA ALA A 146 2.42 12.05 15.72
C ALA A 146 1.99 10.74 16.40
N ALA A 147 0.79 10.73 17.00
CA ALA A 147 0.24 9.54 17.62
C ALA A 147 -0.06 8.42 16.61
N GLU A 148 -0.62 8.75 15.45
CA GLU A 148 -0.89 7.78 14.39
C GLU A 148 0.42 7.22 13.81
N PHE A 149 1.40 8.09 13.57
CA PHE A 149 2.72 7.66 13.09
C PHE A 149 3.44 6.77 14.10
N ALA A 150 3.38 7.11 15.40
CA ALA A 150 3.97 6.31 16.46
C ALA A 150 3.32 4.92 16.56
N GLU A 151 2.00 4.83 16.44
CA GLU A 151 1.25 3.57 16.43
C GLU A 151 1.73 2.65 15.29
N ALA A 152 1.82 3.18 14.07
CA ALA A 152 2.27 2.43 12.90
C ALA A 152 3.75 2.01 12.99
N MET A 153 4.62 2.95 13.35
CA MET A 153 6.07 2.70 13.41
C MET A 153 6.49 1.92 14.65
N GLY A 154 5.74 1.98 15.75
CA GLY A 154 6.02 1.28 16.98
C GLY A 154 6.14 -0.23 16.78
N VAL A 155 5.29 -0.80 15.92
CA VAL A 155 5.37 -2.22 15.53
C VAL A 155 6.67 -2.54 14.81
N LEU A 156 7.04 -1.74 13.79
CA LEU A 156 8.26 -1.94 13.01
C LEU A 156 9.52 -1.76 13.88
N VAL A 157 9.56 -0.71 14.69
CA VAL A 157 10.66 -0.46 15.63
C VAL A 157 10.73 -1.59 16.66
N GLY A 158 9.59 -2.10 17.13
CA GLY A 158 9.51 -3.26 18.02
C GLY A 158 10.11 -4.53 17.39
N ILE A 159 9.85 -4.80 16.10
CA ILE A 159 10.45 -5.92 15.36
C ILE A 159 11.98 -5.76 15.27
N VAL A 160 12.46 -4.55 14.93
CA VAL A 160 13.90 -4.26 14.88
C VAL A 160 14.53 -4.43 16.26
N ALA A 161 13.95 -3.82 17.29
CA ALA A 161 14.39 -3.90 18.68
C ALA A 161 14.48 -5.35 19.16
N LYS A 162 13.44 -6.16 18.91
CA LYS A 162 13.42 -7.59 19.24
C LYS A 162 14.56 -8.37 18.59
N ARG A 163 15.01 -7.95 17.41
CA ARG A 163 16.11 -8.58 16.67
C ARG A 163 17.48 -8.13 17.17
N VAL A 164 17.64 -6.87 17.54
CA VAL A 164 18.95 -6.27 17.83
C VAL A 164 19.25 -6.15 19.33
N TRP A 165 18.23 -6.15 20.19
CA TRP A 165 18.40 -6.14 21.65
C TRP A 165 18.48 -7.56 22.19
N SER A 166 19.17 -7.72 23.33
CA SER A 166 19.07 -8.94 24.13
C SER A 166 17.63 -9.15 24.61
N ARG A 167 17.28 -10.39 24.95
CA ARG A 167 15.92 -10.74 25.40
C ARG A 167 15.52 -9.97 26.65
N GLU A 168 16.46 -9.77 27.57
CA GLU A 168 16.27 -9.08 28.84
C GLU A 168 15.94 -7.60 28.60
N VAL A 169 16.78 -6.90 27.83
CA VAL A 169 16.54 -5.50 27.42
C VAL A 169 15.22 -5.35 26.65
N PHE A 170 14.90 -6.26 25.73
CA PHE A 170 13.62 -6.18 25.01
C PHE A 170 12.42 -6.43 25.91
N ALA A 171 12.52 -7.35 26.88
CA ALA A 171 11.45 -7.57 27.84
C ALA A 171 11.20 -6.34 28.73
N GLU A 172 12.27 -5.63 29.11
CA GLU A 172 12.19 -4.42 29.94
C GLU A 172 11.68 -3.20 29.15
N TYR A 173 12.25 -2.90 27.98
CA TYR A 173 12.01 -1.64 27.26
C TYR A 173 11.07 -1.79 26.05
N GLY A 174 10.91 -3.00 25.51
CA GLY A 174 10.11 -3.28 24.31
C GLY A 174 8.67 -2.76 24.39
N PRO A 175 7.92 -3.02 25.49
CA PRO A 175 6.56 -2.51 25.64
C PRO A 175 6.44 -0.97 25.64
N GLY A 176 7.52 -0.25 25.94
CA GLY A 176 7.54 1.22 26.00
C GLY A 176 7.88 1.91 24.68
N ILE A 177 8.23 1.18 23.62
CA ILE A 177 8.73 1.75 22.36
C ILE A 177 7.73 2.73 21.73
N GLU A 178 6.46 2.33 21.60
CA GLU A 178 5.43 3.18 20.97
C GLU A 178 5.24 4.48 21.75
N GLY A 179 5.10 4.39 23.08
CA GLY A 179 4.93 5.56 23.94
C GLY A 179 6.14 6.50 23.93
N ALA A 180 7.35 5.95 23.92
CA ALA A 180 8.58 6.74 23.82
C ALA A 180 8.70 7.43 22.46
N LEU A 181 8.38 6.72 21.37
CA LEU A 181 8.37 7.28 20.02
C LEU A 181 7.34 8.41 19.90
N ARG A 182 6.12 8.18 20.39
CA ARG A 182 5.07 9.19 20.41
C ARG A 182 5.51 10.45 21.13
N LYS A 183 6.02 10.32 22.36
CA LYS A 183 6.51 11.44 23.16
C LYS A 183 7.59 12.22 22.43
N PHE A 184 8.56 11.52 21.85
CA PHE A 184 9.62 12.16 21.05
C PHE A 184 9.05 12.95 19.87
N LEU A 185 8.06 12.40 19.14
CA LEU A 185 7.45 13.09 18.00
C LEU A 185 6.66 14.33 18.45
N GLU A 186 5.87 14.22 19.52
CA GLU A 186 5.08 15.34 20.06
C GLU A 186 5.97 16.48 20.59
N GLU A 187 7.14 16.15 21.19
CA GLU A 187 8.10 17.15 21.66
C GLU A 187 8.90 17.80 20.52
N ARG A 188 9.12 17.08 19.42
CA ARG A 188 10.02 17.51 18.33
C ARG A 188 9.36 18.43 17.31
N TRP A 189 8.06 18.24 17.04
CA TRP A 189 7.33 18.94 15.98
C TRP A 189 6.13 19.72 16.53
N GLU A 190 6.06 20.99 16.18
CA GLU A 190 4.92 21.85 16.54
C GLU A 190 3.60 21.33 15.95
N GLY A 191 2.53 21.45 16.73
CA GLY A 191 1.20 20.97 16.33
C GLY A 191 1.03 19.45 16.37
N CYS A 192 1.96 18.71 16.99
CA CYS A 192 1.91 17.25 17.13
C CYS A 192 1.80 16.51 15.78
N ARG A 193 2.35 17.07 14.71
CA ARG A 193 2.33 16.49 13.36
C ARG A 193 3.71 16.04 12.93
N TRP A 194 3.79 14.87 12.33
CA TRP A 194 5.05 14.43 11.76
C TRP A 194 5.37 15.21 10.48
N ALA A 195 6.53 15.88 10.43
CA ALA A 195 6.98 16.65 9.28
C ALA A 195 8.21 16.04 8.58
N GLY A 196 8.39 14.72 8.71
CA GLY A 196 9.52 14.03 8.08
C GLY A 196 9.36 13.88 6.57
N LYS A 197 10.45 14.08 5.84
CA LYS A 197 10.49 13.89 4.38
C LYS A 197 10.77 12.43 4.05
N MET A 198 9.87 11.80 3.31
CA MET A 198 10.01 10.45 2.79
C MET A 198 10.45 10.47 1.32
N ARG A 199 11.07 9.38 0.90
CA ARG A 199 11.45 9.11 -0.49
C ARG A 199 10.98 7.71 -0.85
N ALA A 200 10.32 7.58 -1.99
CA ALA A 200 9.98 6.31 -2.61
C ALA A 200 10.70 6.20 -3.95
N ILE A 201 11.19 5.00 -4.28
CA ILE A 201 11.66 4.69 -5.63
C ILE A 201 10.48 4.13 -6.42
N VAL A 202 10.18 4.75 -7.53
CA VAL A 202 9.10 4.37 -8.44
C VAL A 202 9.73 3.82 -9.71
N SER A 203 9.46 2.55 -10.00
CA SER A 203 9.95 1.86 -11.19
C SER A 203 8.78 1.43 -12.06
N ILE A 204 8.81 1.78 -13.34
CA ILE A 204 7.74 1.50 -14.31
C ILE A 204 8.38 0.84 -15.52
N GLY A 205 7.85 -0.29 -15.96
CA GLY A 205 8.33 -0.97 -17.16
C GLY A 205 7.19 -1.40 -18.06
N ARG A 206 7.50 -1.68 -19.32
CA ARG A 206 6.54 -2.16 -20.33
C ARG A 206 6.87 -3.58 -20.73
N LYS A 207 5.86 -4.42 -20.85
CA LYS A 207 6.03 -5.76 -21.40
C LYS A 207 5.97 -5.71 -22.92
N GLY A 208 6.92 -6.38 -23.57
CA GLY A 208 6.97 -6.59 -25.03
C GLY A 208 6.27 -7.88 -25.46
#